data_AF-A0A950LUW1-F1
#
_entry.id   AF-A0A950LUW1-F1
#
_cell.length_a   1.000
_cell.length_b   1.000
_cell.length_c   1.000
_cell.angle_alpha   90.00
_cell.angle_beta   90.00
_cell.angle_gamma   90.00
#
_symmetry.space_group_name_H-M   'P 1'
#
loop_
_entity.id
_entity.type
_entity.pdbx_description
1 polymer ?
#
loop_
_entity_poly.entity_id
_entity_poly.type
_entity_poly.pdbx_seq_one_letter_code
_entity_poly.pdbx_strand_id
1 'polypeptide(L)'
;HGWSQDGKHIVYEGETAQHEWNVYIQSVKGELPTLLKRGGHNSYPTLSPDGSVVALHEMSGGISLYRIGEQPPTPLKGAEESEYPIRFIEGGRSLLVGKSTGDELALTRIDIGTGKRRPWKSFHSTGLVDQLMVATPNLEYYAYPSGRGASILYIVDNLH
;
A
#
# COMPACT_ATOMS: atom_id res chain seq x y z
N HIS A 1 -2.17 5.44 2.91
CA HIS A 1 -1.63 6.67 2.32
C HIS A 1 -0.28 6.34 1.71
N GLY A 2 0.05 6.92 0.56
CA GLY A 2 1.30 6.66 -0.17
C GLY A 2 1.86 7.94 -0.80
N TRP A 3 3.18 7.99 -0.99
CA TRP A 3 3.91 9.13 -1.55
C TRP A 3 4.66 8.70 -2.81
N SER A 4 4.74 9.57 -3.82
CA SER A 4 5.66 9.38 -4.94
C SER A 4 7.12 9.54 -4.46
N GLN A 5 8.09 8.89 -5.10
CA GLN A 5 9.50 9.00 -4.67
C GLN A 5 10.05 10.42 -4.82
N ASP A 6 9.52 11.19 -5.76
CA ASP A 6 9.87 12.61 -5.91
C ASP A 6 9.20 13.52 -4.87
N GLY A 7 8.39 12.95 -3.97
CA GLY A 7 7.71 13.64 -2.89
C GLY A 7 6.65 14.63 -3.37
N LYS A 8 6.24 14.60 -4.66
CA LYS A 8 5.34 15.60 -5.22
C LYS A 8 3.87 15.24 -5.16
N HIS A 9 3.54 13.97 -4.97
CA HIS A 9 2.16 13.50 -4.96
C HIS A 9 1.88 12.63 -3.76
N ILE A 10 0.68 12.77 -3.23
CA ILE A 10 0.11 11.92 -2.19
C ILE A 10 -1.16 11.25 -2.70
N VAL A 11 -1.38 10.02 -2.25
CA VAL A 11 -2.64 9.30 -2.42
C VAL A 11 -3.20 8.90 -1.06
N TYR A 12 -4.49 9.13 -0.86
CA TYR A 12 -5.15 8.92 0.43
C TYR A 12 -6.64 8.60 0.28
N GLU A 13 -7.19 7.98 1.31
CA GLU A 13 -8.63 7.83 1.50
C GLU A 13 -9.16 9.06 2.21
N GLY A 14 -10.25 9.63 1.70
CA GLY A 14 -10.91 10.79 2.28
C GLY A 14 -12.41 10.56 2.40
N GLU A 15 -12.96 10.95 3.55
CA GLU A 15 -14.40 10.96 3.79
C GLU A 15 -14.98 12.32 3.37
N THR A 16 -16.08 12.30 2.62
CA THR A 16 -16.81 13.53 2.26
C THR A 16 -17.72 13.99 3.39
N ALA A 17 -18.26 15.20 3.28
CA ALA A 17 -19.27 15.70 4.21
C ALA A 17 -20.57 14.87 4.23
N GLN A 18 -20.76 13.97 3.25
CA GLN A 18 -21.88 13.04 3.16
C GLN A 18 -21.54 11.63 3.68
N HIS A 19 -20.40 11.47 4.37
CA HIS A 19 -19.91 10.18 4.87
C HIS A 19 -19.59 9.14 3.79
N GLU A 20 -19.23 9.63 2.58
CA GLU A 20 -18.76 8.77 1.50
C GLU A 20 -17.24 8.68 1.53
N TRP A 21 -16.70 7.46 1.55
CA TRP A 21 -15.27 7.23 1.44
C TRP A 21 -14.83 7.18 -0.01
N ASN A 22 -13.86 8.01 -0.37
CA ASN A 22 -13.30 8.10 -1.71
C ASN A 22 -11.77 8.03 -1.65
N VAL A 23 -11.14 7.70 -2.77
CA VAL A 23 -9.68 7.79 -2.93
C VAL A 23 -9.34 9.04 -3.75
N TYR A 24 -8.39 9.81 -3.24
CA TYR A 24 -7.91 11.03 -3.87
C TYR A 24 -6.41 10.96 -4.16
N ILE A 25 -5.99 11.65 -5.21
CA ILE A 25 -4.59 11.98 -5.48
C ILE A 25 -4.42 13.50 -5.45
N GLN A 26 -3.35 13.99 -4.85
CA GLN A 26 -3.10 15.42 -4.71
C GLN A 26 -1.60 15.73 -4.85
N SER A 27 -1.30 16.86 -5.50
CA SER A 27 0.03 17.45 -5.49
C SER A 27 0.32 18.10 -4.14
N VAL A 28 1.52 17.87 -3.60
CA VAL A 28 1.98 18.46 -2.32
C VAL A 28 2.15 19.97 -2.39
N LYS A 29 2.17 20.55 -3.60
CA LYS A 29 2.24 22.00 -3.82
C LYS A 29 0.93 22.73 -3.47
N GLY A 30 -0.08 22.02 -2.99
CA GLY A 30 -1.33 22.60 -2.49
C GLY A 30 -2.42 22.77 -3.56
N GLU A 31 -2.33 22.03 -4.67
CA GLU A 31 -3.42 21.97 -5.65
C GLU A 31 -4.62 21.22 -5.08
N LEU A 32 -5.80 21.41 -5.66
CA LEU A 32 -7.01 20.71 -5.22
C LEU A 32 -6.87 19.19 -5.43
N PRO A 33 -7.36 18.36 -4.48
CA PRO A 33 -7.39 16.91 -4.65
C PRO A 33 -8.20 16.50 -5.87
N THR A 34 -7.65 15.57 -6.66
CA THR A 34 -8.37 14.94 -7.77
C THR A 34 -8.98 13.62 -7.29
N LEU A 35 -10.27 13.41 -7.57
CA LEU A 35 -10.95 12.15 -7.27
C LEU A 35 -10.41 11.03 -8.16
N LEU A 36 -9.87 9.97 -7.55
CA LEU A 36 -9.38 8.78 -8.24
C LEU A 36 -10.43 7.68 -8.29
N LYS A 37 -11.12 7.42 -7.17
CA LYS A 37 -12.11 6.35 -7.05
C LYS A 37 -13.21 6.73 -6.04
N ARG A 38 -14.46 6.40 -6.38
CA ARG A 38 -15.58 6.42 -5.42
C ARG A 38 -15.69 5.09 -4.68
N GLY A 39 -15.99 5.13 -3.38
CA GLY A 39 -16.07 3.91 -2.57
C GLY A 39 -14.68 3.32 -2.28
N GLY A 40 -13.91 4.03 -1.47
CA GLY A 40 -12.50 3.77 -1.19
C GLY A 40 -12.16 3.36 0.24
N HIS A 41 -13.14 3.00 1.06
CA HIS A 41 -12.91 2.63 2.46
C HIS A 41 -12.06 1.35 2.57
N ASN A 42 -11.01 1.38 3.38
CA ASN A 42 -10.05 0.26 3.55
C ASN A 42 -9.42 -0.18 2.22
N SER A 43 -9.12 0.77 1.34
CA SER A 43 -8.52 0.51 0.04
C SER A 43 -6.99 0.52 0.06
N TYR A 44 -6.36 0.96 1.15
CA TYR A 44 -4.91 0.95 1.35
C TYR A 44 -4.14 1.61 0.21
N PRO A 45 -4.45 2.85 -0.19
CA PRO A 45 -3.89 3.42 -1.39
C PRO A 45 -2.37 3.57 -1.29
N THR A 46 -1.68 3.03 -2.28
CA THR A 46 -0.22 3.12 -2.43
C THR A 46 0.13 3.61 -3.82
N LEU A 47 1.07 4.56 -3.90
CA LEU A 47 1.48 5.22 -5.14
C LEU A 47 2.83 4.63 -5.59
N SER A 48 2.95 4.38 -6.88
CA SER A 48 4.19 3.97 -7.51
C SER A 48 5.26 5.06 -7.43
N PRO A 49 6.55 4.71 -7.47
CA PRO A 49 7.65 5.66 -7.36
C PRO A 49 7.58 6.84 -8.33
N ASP A 50 7.18 6.56 -9.57
CA ASP A 50 7.05 7.54 -10.64
C ASP A 50 5.72 8.33 -10.60
N GLY A 51 4.82 8.00 -9.67
CA GLY A 51 3.52 8.66 -9.51
C GLY A 51 2.47 8.27 -10.56
N SER A 52 2.75 7.31 -11.45
CA SER A 52 1.87 7.01 -12.59
C SER A 52 0.79 5.97 -12.30
N VAL A 53 1.01 5.12 -11.30
CA VAL A 53 0.12 4.02 -10.91
C VAL A 53 -0.21 4.07 -9.42
N VAL A 54 -1.47 3.90 -9.08
CA VAL A 54 -1.96 3.66 -7.71
C VAL A 54 -2.46 2.22 -7.60
N ALA A 55 -2.04 1.48 -6.58
CA ALA A 55 -2.62 0.18 -6.25
C ALA A 55 -3.62 0.31 -5.09
N LEU A 56 -4.80 -0.28 -5.25
CA LEU A 56 -5.89 -0.27 -4.27
C LEU A 56 -6.37 -1.69 -3.98
N HIS A 57 -6.64 -1.99 -2.72
CA HIS A 57 -7.49 -3.11 -2.34
C HIS A 57 -8.94 -2.83 -2.76
N GLU A 58 -9.58 -3.84 -3.31
CA GLU A 58 -10.97 -3.79 -3.76
C GLU A 58 -11.89 -4.43 -2.73
N MET A 59 -13.00 -3.76 -2.40
CA MET A 59 -14.01 -4.30 -1.47
C MET A 59 -14.60 -5.63 -1.97
N SER A 60 -14.61 -5.85 -3.29
CA SER A 60 -14.99 -7.12 -3.91
C SER A 60 -13.92 -8.22 -3.80
N GLY A 61 -12.78 -7.91 -3.18
CA GLY A 61 -11.60 -8.75 -3.10
C GLY A 61 -10.54 -8.40 -4.15
N GLY A 62 -9.29 -8.56 -3.75
CA GLY A 62 -8.12 -8.44 -4.62
C GLY A 62 -7.55 -7.02 -4.68
N ILE A 63 -6.65 -6.82 -5.64
CA ILE A 63 -5.94 -5.54 -5.82
C ILE A 63 -6.11 -5.09 -7.26
N SER A 64 -6.43 -3.81 -7.45
CA SER A 64 -6.50 -3.16 -8.76
C SER A 64 -5.42 -2.09 -8.91
N LEU A 65 -4.92 -1.94 -10.13
CA LEU A 65 -3.94 -0.93 -10.54
C LEU A 65 -4.65 0.16 -11.34
N TYR A 66 -4.67 1.36 -10.78
CA TYR A 66 -5.20 2.58 -11.36
C TYR A 66 -4.05 3.35 -12.01
N ARG A 67 -3.99 3.33 -13.34
CA ARG A 67 -3.07 4.20 -14.10
C ARG A 67 -3.70 5.58 -14.22
N ILE A 68 -2.97 6.61 -13.82
CA ILE A 68 -3.47 7.98 -13.83
C ILE A 68 -3.79 8.40 -15.27
N GLY A 69 -5.03 8.83 -15.50
CA GLY A 69 -5.51 9.20 -16.84
C GLY A 69 -6.04 8.04 -17.69
N GLU A 70 -5.95 6.80 -17.21
CA GLU A 70 -6.47 5.63 -17.90
C GLU A 70 -7.64 5.01 -17.15
N GLN A 71 -8.64 4.52 -17.89
CA GLN A 71 -9.80 3.78 -17.39
C GLN A 71 -10.15 2.65 -18.37
N PRO A 72 -10.64 1.49 -17.89
CA PRO A 72 -10.83 1.11 -16.49
C PRO A 72 -9.51 0.72 -15.79
N PRO A 73 -9.47 0.62 -14.45
CA PRO A 73 -8.33 0.03 -13.74
C PRO A 73 -8.15 -1.44 -14.11
N THR A 74 -6.92 -1.93 -14.00
CA THR A 74 -6.57 -3.33 -14.30
C THR A 74 -6.33 -4.13 -13.03
N PRO A 75 -6.91 -5.32 -12.85
CA PRO A 75 -6.58 -6.18 -11.72
C PRO A 75 -5.08 -6.52 -11.68
N LEU A 76 -4.49 -6.55 -10.48
CA LEU A 76 -3.14 -7.06 -10.27
C LEU A 76 -3.16 -8.58 -10.41
N LYS A 77 -2.64 -9.08 -11.53
CA LYS A 77 -2.51 -10.51 -11.77
C LYS A 77 -1.71 -11.18 -10.64
N GLY A 78 -2.24 -12.26 -10.09
CA GLY A 78 -1.61 -13.03 -9.01
C GLY A 78 -1.93 -12.55 -7.60
N ALA A 79 -2.61 -11.41 -7.42
CA ALA A 79 -3.11 -11.02 -6.11
C ALA A 79 -4.24 -11.94 -5.65
N GLU A 80 -4.26 -12.27 -4.35
CA GLU A 80 -5.37 -12.97 -3.70
C GLU A 80 -6.45 -12.00 -3.22
N GLU A 81 -7.66 -12.51 -3.02
CA GLU A 81 -8.81 -11.71 -2.61
C GLU A 81 -8.60 -10.97 -1.28
N SER A 82 -7.94 -11.61 -0.32
CA SER A 82 -7.69 -11.05 1.02
C SER A 82 -6.39 -10.25 1.14
N GLU A 83 -5.64 -10.08 0.05
CA GLU A 83 -4.39 -9.33 0.08
C GLU A 83 -4.67 -7.83 -0.06
N TYR A 84 -3.82 -7.03 0.59
CA TYR A 84 -3.82 -5.57 0.45
C TYR A 84 -2.45 -5.07 0.01
N PRO A 85 -2.41 -3.98 -0.78
CA PRO A 85 -1.16 -3.42 -1.23
C PRO A 85 -0.43 -2.72 -0.08
N ILE A 86 0.87 -2.95 0.04
CA ILE A 86 1.71 -2.27 1.03
C ILE A 86 2.51 -1.18 0.34
N ARG A 87 3.32 -1.55 -0.66
CA ARG A 87 4.18 -0.61 -1.39
C ARG A 87 4.71 -1.19 -2.69
N PHE A 88 4.90 -0.32 -3.68
CA PHE A 88 5.70 -0.62 -4.86
C PHE A 88 7.20 -0.72 -4.52
N ILE A 89 7.85 -1.78 -5.00
CA ILE A 89 9.28 -2.06 -4.79
C ILE A 89 9.97 -2.22 -6.14
N GLU A 90 11.30 -2.32 -6.13
CA GLU A 90 12.11 -2.59 -7.33
C GLU A 90 11.84 -1.58 -8.45
N GLY A 91 11.77 -0.29 -8.09
CA GLY A 91 11.49 0.81 -9.02
C GLY A 91 10.06 0.83 -9.56
N GLY A 92 9.12 0.12 -8.92
CA GLY A 92 7.73 0.01 -9.38
C GLY A 92 7.45 -1.22 -10.22
N ARG A 93 8.43 -2.10 -10.45
CA ARG A 93 8.23 -3.35 -11.21
C ARG A 93 7.42 -4.40 -10.43
N SER A 94 7.51 -4.37 -9.11
CA SER A 94 6.86 -5.35 -8.24
C SER A 94 6.04 -4.63 -7.16
N LEU A 95 4.97 -5.28 -6.69
CA LEU A 95 4.19 -4.83 -5.55
C LEU A 95 4.44 -5.76 -4.36
N LEU A 96 4.75 -5.18 -3.21
CA LEU A 96 4.70 -5.89 -1.93
C LEU A 96 3.26 -5.87 -1.43
N VAL A 97 2.70 -7.04 -1.17
CA VAL A 97 1.34 -7.22 -0.65
C VAL A 97 1.38 -7.90 0.71
N GLY A 98 0.40 -7.58 1.55
CA GLY A 98 0.21 -8.17 2.87
C GLY A 98 -1.06 -9.00 2.91
N LYS A 99 -1.00 -10.08 3.68
CA LYS A 99 -2.16 -10.88 4.08
C LYS A 99 -2.05 -11.15 5.57
N SER A 100 -3.04 -10.70 6.33
CA SER A 100 -3.15 -11.01 7.76
C SER A 100 -4.00 -12.27 7.93
N THR A 101 -3.52 -13.26 8.68
CA THR A 101 -4.25 -14.49 9.00
C THR A 101 -4.00 -14.84 10.46
N GLY A 102 -5.02 -14.66 11.31
CA GLY A 102 -4.86 -14.82 12.75
C GLY A 102 -3.85 -13.81 13.31
N ASP A 103 -2.77 -14.32 13.89
CA ASP A 103 -1.65 -13.56 14.44
C ASP A 103 -0.49 -13.38 13.44
N GLU A 104 -0.60 -13.93 12.23
CA GLU A 104 0.44 -13.84 11.20
C GLU A 104 0.15 -12.73 10.19
N LEU A 105 1.18 -11.95 9.85
CA LEU A 105 1.24 -11.12 8.66
C LEU A 105 2.23 -11.74 7.66
N ALA A 106 1.70 -12.29 6.58
CA ALA A 106 2.49 -12.83 5.47
C ALA A 106 2.69 -11.76 4.39
N LEU A 107 3.94 -11.59 3.95
CA LEU A 107 4.33 -10.62 2.93
C LEU A 107 4.81 -11.33 1.66
N THR A 108 4.22 -10.94 0.54
CA THR A 108 4.49 -11.53 -0.78
C THR A 108 4.86 -10.45 -1.78
N ARG A 109 5.86 -10.71 -2.61
CA ARG A 109 6.19 -9.88 -3.77
C ARG A 109 5.44 -10.41 -4.99
N ILE A 110 4.82 -9.52 -5.74
CA ILE A 110 4.15 -9.84 -7.01
C ILE A 110 4.80 -8.99 -8.11
N ASP A 111 5.40 -9.64 -9.11
CA ASP A 111 5.87 -8.94 -10.33
C ASP A 111 4.66 -8.50 -11.13
N ILE A 112 4.56 -7.20 -11.42
CA ILE A 112 3.36 -6.58 -12.01
C ILE A 112 3.13 -7.04 -13.45
N GLY A 113 4.19 -7.26 -14.22
CA GLY A 113 4.08 -7.64 -15.63
C GLY A 113 3.64 -9.09 -15.83
N THR A 114 4.09 -10.00 -14.95
CA THR A 114 3.87 -11.44 -15.11
C THR A 114 2.80 -11.99 -14.17
N GLY A 115 2.58 -11.33 -13.03
CA GLY A 115 1.80 -11.82 -11.90
C GLY A 115 2.53 -12.89 -11.08
N LYS A 116 3.84 -13.09 -11.30
CA LYS A 116 4.61 -14.10 -10.58
C LYS A 116 4.80 -13.68 -9.12
N ARG A 117 4.43 -14.59 -8.23
CA ARG A 117 4.52 -14.39 -6.77
C ARG A 117 5.81 -14.97 -6.20
N ARG A 118 6.36 -14.31 -5.19
CA ARG A 118 7.49 -14.78 -4.38
C ARG A 118 7.26 -14.40 -2.92
N PRO A 119 7.18 -15.36 -1.98
CA PRO A 119 7.16 -15.06 -0.56
C PRO A 119 8.39 -14.22 -0.16
N TRP A 120 8.21 -13.29 0.78
CA TRP A 120 9.31 -12.47 1.29
C TRP A 120 9.57 -12.70 2.78
N LYS A 121 8.60 -12.41 3.64
CA LYS A 121 8.70 -12.54 5.09
C LYS A 121 7.34 -12.82 5.70
N SER A 122 7.33 -13.48 6.85
CA SER A 122 6.16 -13.60 7.73
C SER A 122 6.52 -13.08 9.11
N PHE A 123 5.56 -12.44 9.77
CA PHE A 123 5.68 -11.93 11.13
C PHE A 123 4.52 -12.47 11.96
N HIS A 124 4.81 -12.93 13.18
CA HIS A 124 3.78 -13.29 14.16
C HIS A 124 3.68 -12.17 15.20
N SER A 125 2.46 -11.72 15.50
CA SER A 125 2.19 -10.69 16.51
C SER A 125 1.10 -11.19 17.46
N THR A 126 1.40 -11.22 18.77
CA THR A 126 0.44 -11.61 19.82
C THR A 126 -0.63 -10.55 20.12
N GLY A 127 -0.90 -9.63 19.19
CA GLY A 127 -1.88 -8.54 19.29
C GLY A 127 -2.24 -7.98 17.92
N LEU A 128 -3.37 -7.26 17.83
CA LEU A 128 -3.87 -6.64 16.60
C LEU A 128 -2.74 -5.87 15.92
N VAL A 129 -2.29 -6.36 14.77
CA VAL A 129 -1.35 -5.65 13.90
C VAL A 129 -2.13 -4.52 13.25
N ASP A 130 -2.21 -3.38 13.93
CA ASP A 130 -2.74 -2.19 13.30
C ASP A 130 -1.81 -1.81 12.13
N GLN A 131 -2.40 -1.49 10.99
CA GLN A 131 -1.75 -1.54 9.68
C GLN A 131 -0.87 -0.31 9.38
N LEU A 132 0.14 -0.08 10.20
CA LEU A 132 1.15 0.95 9.96
C LEU A 132 2.51 0.30 9.84
N MET A 133 2.64 -0.55 8.82
CA MET A 133 3.94 -1.00 8.40
C MET A 133 4.48 -0.05 7.31
N VAL A 134 5.50 0.73 7.64
CA VAL A 134 6.21 1.58 6.67
C VAL A 134 7.57 0.97 6.42
N ALA A 135 7.75 0.35 5.24
CA ALA A 135 9.06 -0.11 4.78
C ALA A 135 9.70 0.90 3.82
N THR A 136 11.02 1.07 3.85
CA THR A 136 11.74 1.89 2.87
C THR A 136 11.66 1.22 1.48
N PRO A 137 11.71 2.00 0.37
CA PRO A 137 11.56 1.44 -0.98
C PRO A 137 12.57 0.34 -1.35
N ASN A 138 13.76 0.37 -0.75
CA ASN A 138 14.82 -0.63 -0.88
C ASN A 138 14.68 -1.81 0.08
N LEU A 139 13.65 -1.82 0.94
CA LEU A 139 13.37 -2.83 1.97
C LEU A 139 14.44 -2.97 3.06
N GLU A 140 15.33 -2.00 3.20
CA GLU A 140 16.38 -2.01 4.23
C GLU A 140 15.81 -1.73 5.63
N TYR A 141 14.75 -0.94 5.75
CA TYR A 141 14.16 -0.55 7.02
C TYR A 141 12.64 -0.73 7.01
N TYR A 142 12.04 -1.05 8.15
CA TYR A 142 10.59 -1.05 8.32
C TYR A 142 10.18 -0.73 9.76
N ALA A 143 9.08 -0.01 9.93
CA ALA A 143 8.41 0.19 11.21
C ALA A 143 7.10 -0.60 11.23
N TYR A 144 6.66 -1.11 12.38
CA TYR A 144 5.33 -1.70 12.60
C TYR A 144 4.89 -1.40 14.05
N PRO A 145 3.58 -1.26 14.34
CA PRO A 145 3.15 -1.03 15.70
C PRO A 145 3.26 -2.32 16.51
N SER A 146 4.03 -2.27 17.60
CA SER A 146 4.04 -3.32 18.63
C SER A 146 3.09 -2.94 19.75
N GLY A 147 2.08 -3.77 20.02
CA GLY A 147 1.09 -3.54 21.06
C GLY A 147 1.70 -3.54 22.46
N ARG A 148 2.09 -2.36 22.96
CA ARG A 148 2.01 -1.90 24.35
C ARG A 148 2.44 -0.43 24.41
N GLY A 149 1.48 0.50 24.39
CA GLY A 149 1.59 1.85 24.98
C GLY A 149 2.67 2.81 24.46
N ALA A 150 3.48 2.43 23.49
CA ALA A 150 4.46 3.31 22.86
C ALA A 150 4.68 2.82 21.42
N SER A 151 4.43 3.71 20.46
CA SER A 151 4.97 3.57 19.11
C SER A 151 6.48 3.68 19.22
N ILE A 152 7.19 2.56 19.31
CA ILE A 152 8.66 2.56 19.35
C ILE A 152 9.15 2.37 17.91
N LEU A 153 9.75 3.42 17.37
CA LEU A 153 10.54 3.38 16.14
C LEU A 153 11.86 2.66 16.45
N TYR A 154 12.03 1.44 15.95
CA TYR A 154 13.35 0.79 15.97
C TYR A 154 14.11 1.20 14.71
N ILE A 155 15.18 1.97 14.90
CA ILE A 155 16.28 2.06 13.93
C ILE A 155 17.18 0.86 14.24
N VAL A 156 17.17 -0.15 13.37
CA VAL A 156 18.20 -1.19 13.42
C VAL A 156 19.31 -0.75 12.49
N ASP A 157 20.44 -0.39 13.08
CA ASP A 157 21.68 -0.08 12.36
C ASP A 157 22.53 -1.34 12.30
N ASN A 158 23.03 -1.66 11.10
CA ASN A 158 23.96 -2.73 10.76
C ASN A 158 23.57 -4.19 11.08
N LEU A 159 23.47 -4.99 10.02
CA LEU A 159 23.97 -6.37 10.07
C LEU A 159 24.85 -6.59 8.83
N HIS A 160 26.13 -6.89 9.10
CA HIS A 160 27.14 -7.31 8.13
C HIS A 160 26.70 -8.54 7.33
#